data_AF-A0A836WKL0-F1
#
_entry.id   AF-A0A836WKL0-F1
#
_cell.length_a   1.000
_cell.length_b   1.000
_cell.length_c   1.000
_cell.angle_alpha   90.00
_cell.angle_beta   90.00
_cell.angle_gamma   90.00
#
_symmetry.space_group_name_H-M   'P 1'
#
loop_
_entity.id
_entity.type
_entity.pdbx_description
1 polymer ?
#
loop_
_entity_poly.entity_id
_entity_poly.type
_entity_poly.pdbx_seq_one_letter_code
_entity_poly.pdbx_strand_id
1 'polypeptide(L)'
;MTTSGPDGVNPTPRHRRRAALALSCLVYPGAGQALQKRWAAACSFALLFTVCVAGLFFSVLGPLWKNVAAALNFAARGGNQVSFVSINPVRVLGWLVAGLAIYTANAVDAHLQS
;
A
#
# COMPACT_ATOMS: atom_id res chain seq x y z
N MET A 1 31.43 16.49 -44.24
CA MET A 1 30.40 15.46 -43.94
C MET A 1 30.44 15.18 -42.46
N THR A 2 29.60 15.85 -41.68
CA THR A 2 29.46 15.67 -40.23
C THR A 2 28.21 14.85 -39.98
N THR A 3 28.39 13.62 -39.50
CA THR A 3 27.30 12.73 -39.11
C THR A 3 26.71 13.22 -37.79
N SER A 4 25.45 13.66 -37.83
CA SER A 4 24.60 13.92 -36.67
C SER A 4 24.41 12.63 -35.88
N GLY A 5 25.05 12.54 -34.71
CA GLY A 5 24.79 11.46 -33.75
C GLY A 5 23.34 11.53 -33.26
N PRO A 6 22.68 10.39 -32.99
CA PRO A 6 21.32 10.38 -32.49
C PRO A 6 21.28 11.12 -31.15
N ASP A 7 20.48 12.17 -31.10
CA ASP A 7 20.21 12.97 -29.93
C ASP A 7 19.87 12.05 -28.76
N GLY A 8 20.86 11.85 -27.89
CA GLY A 8 20.66 11.34 -26.55
C GLY A 8 19.84 12.39 -25.83
N VAL A 9 18.51 12.28 -25.95
CA VAL A 9 17.54 13.02 -25.15
C VAL A 9 17.83 12.67 -23.70
N ASN A 10 18.73 13.45 -23.11
CA ASN A 10 19.07 13.39 -21.72
C ASN A 10 17.89 14.07 -21.03
N PRO A 11 16.97 13.33 -20.39
CA PRO A 11 15.78 13.94 -19.83
C PRO A 11 16.26 14.94 -18.78
N THR A 12 15.93 16.21 -19.00
CA THR A 12 16.28 17.31 -18.10
C THR A 12 15.90 16.95 -16.65
N PRO A 13 16.66 17.40 -15.64
CA PRO A 13 16.52 16.94 -14.25
C PRO A 13 15.10 17.11 -13.67
N ARG A 14 14.30 18.04 -14.21
CA ARG A 14 12.88 18.24 -13.86
C ARG A 14 11.99 17.05 -14.25
N HIS A 15 12.29 16.34 -15.34
CA HIS A 15 11.48 15.22 -15.82
C HIS A 15 11.67 13.95 -14.98
N ARG A 16 12.90 13.67 -14.52
CA ARG A 16 13.19 12.57 -13.57
C ARG A 16 12.46 12.75 -12.24
N ARG A 17 12.32 13.99 -11.75
CA ARG A 17 11.63 14.29 -10.48
C ARG A 17 10.13 13.98 -10.52
N ARG A 18 9.44 14.33 -11.62
CA ARG A 18 8.02 14.01 -11.79
C ARG A 18 7.77 12.51 -11.94
N ALA A 19 8.70 11.79 -12.57
CA ALA A 19 8.62 10.34 -12.69
C ALA A 19 8.74 9.62 -11.33
N ALA A 20 9.59 10.08 -10.41
CA ALA A 20 9.73 9.51 -9.07
C ALA A 20 8.50 9.74 -8.17
N LEU A 21 7.86 10.91 -8.29
CA LEU A 21 6.57 11.20 -7.65
C LEU A 21 5.45 10.35 -8.24
N ALA A 22 5.37 10.26 -9.57
CA ALA A 22 4.40 9.41 -10.26
C ALA A 22 4.59 7.93 -9.88
N LEU A 23 5.82 7.41 -9.82
CA LEU A 23 6.11 6.03 -9.41
C LEU A 23 5.76 5.74 -7.94
N SER A 24 6.01 6.69 -7.03
CA SER A 24 5.59 6.55 -5.63
C SER A 24 4.07 6.56 -5.46
N CYS A 25 3.37 7.30 -6.33
CA CYS A 25 1.91 7.38 -6.30
C CYS A 25 1.22 6.22 -7.03
N LEU A 26 1.74 5.79 -8.20
CA LEU A 26 1.07 4.79 -9.04
C LEU A 26 1.40 3.35 -8.66
N VAL A 27 2.61 3.06 -8.16
CA VAL A 27 3.09 1.68 -8.05
C VAL A 27 3.13 1.21 -6.60
N TYR A 28 3.83 1.95 -5.73
CA TYR A 28 4.02 1.53 -4.34
C TYR A 28 4.62 2.67 -3.49
N PRO A 29 4.14 2.89 -2.26
CA PRO A 29 4.78 3.83 -1.34
C PRO A 29 6.25 3.42 -1.08
N GLY A 30 7.20 4.32 -1.36
CA GLY A 30 8.64 4.09 -1.27
C GLY A 30 9.39 3.93 -2.61
N ALA A 31 8.69 3.70 -3.74
CA ALA A 31 9.35 3.49 -5.04
C ALA A 31 10.15 4.70 -5.56
N GLY A 32 9.67 5.93 -5.33
CA GLY A 32 10.40 7.15 -5.73
C GLY A 32 11.57 7.49 -4.81
N GLN A 33 11.56 7.04 -3.56
CA GLN A 33 12.68 7.24 -2.64
C GLN A 33 13.84 6.29 -2.93
N ALA A 34 13.54 5.07 -3.41
CA ALA A 34 14.56 4.14 -3.93
C ALA A 34 15.30 4.75 -5.14
N LEU A 35 14.59 5.45 -6.03
CA LEU A 35 15.17 6.18 -7.15
C LEU A 35 16.06 7.37 -6.74
N GLN A 36 15.84 7.94 -5.55
CA GLN A 36 16.66 9.01 -4.97
C GLN A 36 17.84 8.50 -4.12
N LYS A 37 18.18 7.20 -4.18
CA LYS A 37 19.17 6.52 -3.31
C LYS A 37 18.86 6.57 -1.80
N ARG A 38 17.64 6.95 -1.41
CA ARG A 38 17.18 6.98 0.00
C ARG A 38 16.49 5.68 0.38
N TRP A 39 17.24 4.58 0.27
CA TRP A 39 16.75 3.21 0.50
C TRP A 39 16.15 3.00 1.90
N ALA A 40 16.71 3.64 2.92
CA ALA A 40 16.23 3.52 4.29
C ALA A 40 14.80 4.06 4.46
N ALA A 41 14.49 5.20 3.85
CA ALA A 41 13.16 5.80 3.90
C ALA A 41 12.17 5.04 3.00
N ALA A 42 12.62 4.55 1.84
CA ALA A 42 11.82 3.66 1.00
C ALA A 42 11.38 2.39 1.75
N CYS A 43 12.31 1.73 2.44
CA CYS A 43 12.02 0.51 3.21
C CYS A 43 11.09 0.76 4.40
N SER A 44 11.23 1.89 5.10
CA SER A 44 10.37 2.19 6.25
C SER A 44 8.91 2.43 5.82
N PHE A 45 8.68 3.23 4.78
CA PHE A 45 7.33 3.46 4.25
C PHE A 45 6.72 2.19 3.65
N ALA A 46 7.51 1.38 2.94
CA ALA A 46 7.10 0.08 2.42
C ALA A 46 6.63 -0.88 3.53
N LEU A 47 7.43 -1.01 4.60
CA LEU A 47 7.09 -1.88 5.73
C LEU A 47 5.85 -1.39 6.46
N LEU A 48 5.76 -0.09 6.76
CA LEU A 48 4.61 0.49 7.44
C LEU A 48 3.31 0.31 6.64
N PHE A 49 3.37 0.51 5.33
CA PHE A 49 2.23 0.29 4.45
C PHE A 49 1.85 -1.19 4.40
N THR A 50 2.84 -2.09 4.29
CA THR A 50 2.61 -3.55 4.29
C THR A 50 1.94 -4.00 5.58
N VAL A 51 2.37 -3.49 6.73
CA VAL A 51 1.75 -3.78 8.03
C VAL A 51 0.30 -3.28 8.07
N CYS A 52 0.02 -2.08 7.54
CA CYS A 52 -1.35 -1.55 7.51
C CYS A 52 -2.26 -2.36 6.59
N VAL A 53 -1.77 -2.75 5.40
CA VAL A 53 -2.51 -3.60 4.47
C VAL A 53 -2.76 -4.98 5.10
N ALA A 54 -1.75 -5.61 5.69
CA ALA A 54 -1.91 -6.87 6.39
C ALA A 54 -2.92 -6.75 7.54
N GLY A 55 -2.83 -5.68 8.34
CA GLY A 55 -3.78 -5.39 9.43
C GLY A 55 -5.22 -5.23 8.93
N LEU A 56 -5.41 -4.58 7.78
CA LEU A 56 -6.71 -4.43 7.12
C LEU A 56 -7.23 -5.80 6.65
N PHE A 57 -6.39 -6.60 5.97
CA PHE A 57 -6.74 -7.96 5.56
C PHE A 57 -7.13 -8.82 6.76
N PHE A 58 -6.33 -8.87 7.82
CA PHE A 58 -6.65 -9.66 9.01
C PHE A 58 -7.94 -9.20 9.72
N SER A 59 -8.22 -7.89 9.70
CA SER A 59 -9.44 -7.34 10.30
C SER A 59 -10.71 -7.73 9.55
N VAL A 60 -10.61 -8.10 8.26
CA VAL A 60 -11.73 -8.52 7.42
C VAL A 60 -11.74 -10.04 7.23
N LEU A 61 -10.65 -10.64 6.76
CA LEU A 61 -10.55 -12.09 6.50
C LEU A 61 -10.74 -12.92 7.77
N GLY A 62 -10.25 -12.45 8.93
CA GLY A 62 -10.39 -13.19 10.19
C GLY A 62 -11.87 -13.42 10.56
N PRO A 63 -12.68 -12.36 10.71
CA PRO A 63 -14.12 -12.50 10.92
C PRO A 63 -14.84 -13.25 9.79
N LEU A 64 -14.44 -13.02 8.54
CA LEU A 64 -15.07 -13.63 7.37
C LEU A 64 -14.84 -15.16 7.36
N TRP A 65 -13.62 -15.60 7.67
CA TRP A 65 -13.31 -17.03 7.83
C TRP A 65 -14.08 -17.66 8.99
N LYS A 66 -14.22 -16.95 10.12
CA LYS A 66 -15.04 -17.42 11.25
C LYS A 66 -16.52 -17.56 10.85
N ASN A 67 -17.05 -16.64 10.06
CA ASN A 67 -18.43 -16.71 9.56
C ASN A 67 -18.62 -17.85 8.56
N VAL A 68 -17.66 -18.07 7.65
CA VAL A 68 -17.68 -19.23 6.72
C VAL A 68 -17.61 -20.54 7.50
N ALA A 69 -16.70 -20.66 8.46
CA ALA A 69 -16.60 -21.85 9.31
C ALA A 69 -17.88 -22.09 10.11
N ALA A 70 -18.49 -21.02 10.64
CA ALA A 70 -19.76 -21.09 11.36
C ALA A 70 -20.92 -21.56 10.46
N ALA A 71 -20.99 -21.07 9.22
CA ALA A 71 -21.99 -21.49 8.23
C ALA A 71 -21.80 -22.95 7.79
N LEU A 72 -20.56 -23.39 7.57
CA LEU A 72 -20.25 -24.79 7.24
C LEU A 72 -20.59 -25.73 8.41
N ASN A 73 -20.30 -25.33 9.64
CA ASN A 73 -20.60 -26.13 10.83
C ASN A 73 -22.13 -26.22 11.07
N PHE A 74 -22.87 -25.14 10.79
CA PHE A 74 -24.33 -25.15 10.81
C PHE A 74 -24.90 -26.19 9.83
N ALA A 75 -24.43 -26.17 8.58
CA ALA A 75 -24.87 -27.10 7.54
C ALA A 75 -24.53 -28.56 7.88
N ALA A 76 -23.38 -28.80 8.52
CA ALA A 76 -22.91 -30.14 8.84
C ALA A 76 -23.56 -30.75 10.11
N ARG A 77 -23.94 -29.94 11.11
CA ARG A 77 -24.37 -30.43 12.44
C ARG A 77 -25.78 -30.04 12.85
N GLY A 78 -26.58 -29.42 11.99
CA GLY A 78 -28.00 -29.21 12.25
C GLY A 78 -28.34 -28.16 13.30
N GLY A 79 -27.43 -27.22 13.58
CA GLY A 79 -27.83 -25.91 14.11
C GLY A 79 -27.89 -25.68 15.62
N ASN A 80 -27.03 -26.31 16.43
CA ASN A 80 -26.85 -25.83 17.80
C ASN A 80 -25.84 -24.68 17.87
N GLN A 81 -26.37 -23.48 18.13
CA GLN A 81 -25.68 -22.21 18.46
C GLN A 81 -24.60 -21.75 17.46
N VAL A 82 -25.05 -21.08 16.39
CA VAL A 82 -24.15 -20.37 15.46
C VAL A 82 -23.96 -18.94 15.96
N SER A 83 -22.74 -18.61 16.37
CA SER A 83 -22.36 -17.23 16.66
C SER A 83 -21.60 -16.64 15.48
N PHE A 84 -22.27 -15.78 14.71
CA PHE A 84 -21.60 -14.99 13.69
C PHE A 84 -20.75 -13.89 14.34
N VAL A 85 -19.55 -13.67 13.81
CA VAL A 85 -18.66 -12.60 14.25
C VAL A 85 -18.93 -11.37 13.41
N SER A 86 -19.34 -10.28 14.08
CA SER A 86 -19.47 -8.99 13.43
C SER A 86 -18.09 -8.41 13.09
N ILE A 87 -17.95 -7.86 11.89
CA ILE A 87 -16.76 -7.11 11.49
C ILE A 87 -16.82 -5.77 12.21
N ASN A 88 -15.79 -5.43 12.97
CA ASN A 88 -15.73 -4.13 13.64
C ASN A 88 -15.35 -3.04 12.61
N PRO A 89 -16.28 -2.16 12.20
CA PRO A 89 -16.03 -1.17 11.16
C PRO A 89 -14.99 -0.15 11.59
N VAL A 90 -14.91 0.19 12.88
CA VAL A 90 -13.92 1.13 13.43
C VAL A 90 -12.51 0.60 13.25
N ARG A 91 -12.32 -0.71 13.44
CA ARG A 91 -11.01 -1.35 13.26
C ARG A 91 -10.59 -1.34 11.79
N VAL A 92 -11.51 -1.62 10.87
CA VAL A 92 -11.26 -1.56 9.42
C VAL A 92 -10.93 -0.12 9.00
N LEU A 93 -11.72 0.86 9.47
CA LEU A 93 -11.52 2.26 9.18
C LEU A 93 -10.18 2.76 9.74
N GLY A 94 -9.79 2.31 10.95
CA GLY A 94 -8.51 2.64 11.57
C GLY A 94 -7.32 2.21 10.71
N TRP A 95 -7.32 0.96 10.21
CA TRP A 95 -6.27 0.49 9.31
C TRP A 95 -6.26 1.20 7.95
N LEU A 96 -7.45 1.51 7.41
CA LEU A 96 -7.58 2.27 6.17
C LEU A 96 -7.00 3.69 6.32
N VAL A 97 -7.40 4.40 7.37
CA VAL A 97 -6.92 5.77 7.67
C VAL A 97 -5.42 5.76 7.95
N ALA A 98 -4.91 4.78 8.70
CA ALA A 98 -3.47 4.63 8.93
C ALA A 98 -2.71 4.41 7.62
N GLY A 99 -3.21 3.52 6.74
CA GLY A 99 -2.63 3.30 5.41
C GLY A 99 -2.64 4.56 4.55
N LEU A 100 -3.75 5.31 4.56
CA LEU A 100 -3.87 6.59 3.84
C LEU A 100 -2.89 7.63 4.39
N ALA A 101 -2.77 7.74 5.72
CA ALA A 101 -1.85 8.66 6.37
C ALA A 101 -0.40 8.36 5.98
N ILE A 102 0.01 7.09 5.99
CA ILE A 102 1.34 6.65 5.54
C ILE A 102 1.57 7.00 4.06
N TYR A 103 0.55 6.77 3.23
CA TYR A 103 0.63 7.11 1.81
C TYR A 103 0.80 8.62 1.59
N THR A 104 0.02 9.45 2.30
CA THR A 104 0.16 10.92 2.23
C THR A 104 1.49 11.40 2.79
N ALA A 105 1.98 10.81 3.89
CA ALA A 105 3.27 11.15 4.47
C ALA A 105 4.42 10.84 3.50
N ASN A 106 4.37 9.69 2.82
CA ASN A 106 5.33 9.33 1.79
C ASN A 106 5.28 10.30 0.59
N ALA A 107 4.09 10.72 0.17
CA ALA A 107 3.94 11.70 -0.92
C ALA A 107 4.49 13.09 -0.54
N VAL A 108 4.24 13.55 0.69
CA VAL A 108 4.77 14.82 1.22
C VAL A 108 6.30 14.75 1.36
N ASP A 109 6.86 13.67 1.91
CA ASP A 109 8.33 13.52 2.02
C ASP A 109 9.00 13.52 0.65
N ALA A 110 8.40 12.84 -0.33
CA ALA A 110 8.88 12.85 -1.71
C ALA A 110 8.79 14.24 -2.37
N HIS A 111 7.80 15.06 -2.01
CA HIS A 111 7.63 16.42 -2.53
C HIS A 111 8.60 17.43 -1.87
N LEU A 112 8.80 17.35 -0.56
CA LEU A 112 9.72 18.24 0.16
C LEU A 112 11.19 18.03 -0.25
N GLN A 113 11.53 16.82 -0.69
CA GLN A 113 12.89 16.47 -1.09
C GLN A 113 13.12 16.48 -2.60
N SER A 114 12.10 16.83 -3.38
CA SER A 114 12.24 17.08 -4.81
C SER A 114 12.81 18.48 -5.01
#